data_AF-A0A315T861-F1
#
_entry.id   AF-A0A315T861-F1
#
_cell.length_a   1.000
_cell.length_b   1.000
_cell.length_c   1.000
_cell.angle_alpha   90.00
_cell.angle_beta   90.00
_cell.angle_gamma   90.00
#
_symmetry.space_group_name_H-M   'P 1'
#
loop_
_entity.id
_entity.type
_entity.pdbx_description
1 polymer ?
#
loop_
_entity_poly.entity_id
_entity_poly.type
_entity_poly.pdbx_seq_one_letter_code
_entity_poly.pdbx_strand_id
1 'polypeptide(L)'
;MSESDGIDDVLDGGLRQSLIIASRVAETLARRGQESQRQIEHQDAQATHEARARVAAERSAAHGALAPVAKDQWWDKAQPRDIATAHAMAEGWKDNDPAALVASERIRTEVQRRYGIDTRDVGTDAAYLESGIETVSAEQTRRAAVAEHRKRMELIAAAQAEELRAKARTLAPEMERHQVPVEYLNSPALAEALQSAHDATTPAAIEAAETAVKERLYLIGKDGVNGPTIEKLREETAANFNGAGEDHFNDASFVDAAKEWREAKLLAEGGFKGTPEQPLERRYERTEAELFARIEAMGRDLENRVMGDDGKRLNDQGGKAETGPAAEYGSADHHQAFAASLAGTASEERVKGRLAAARSEGTHPSTALVPGKAPAKARNTTSGAAVGAQKTRNGPSR
;
A
#
# COMPACT_ATOMS: atom_id res chain seq x y z
N MET A 1 123.66 7.67 45.61
CA MET A 1 122.46 7.63 46.47
C MET A 1 121.74 8.95 46.22
N SER A 2 120.87 9.11 45.21
CA SER A 2 119.76 8.33 44.65
C SER A 2 118.44 8.92 45.14
N GLU A 3 117.78 9.69 44.28
CA GLU A 3 116.32 9.80 44.17
C GLU A 3 115.97 10.75 43.01
N SER A 4 115.88 10.14 41.82
CA SER A 4 115.22 10.67 40.63
C SER A 4 114.67 9.44 39.91
N ASP A 5 113.59 8.88 40.45
CA ASP A 5 112.88 7.78 39.81
C ASP A 5 111.42 7.81 40.29
N GLY A 6 110.45 7.79 39.36
CA GLY A 6 109.05 7.50 39.71
C GLY A 6 107.95 8.52 39.38
N ILE A 7 108.17 9.54 38.54
CA ILE A 7 107.06 10.43 38.08
C ILE A 7 106.75 10.26 36.58
N ASP A 8 107.70 9.77 35.77
CA ASP A 8 107.49 9.51 34.34
C ASP A 8 106.72 8.20 34.08
N ASP A 9 106.85 7.20 34.96
CA ASP A 9 106.25 5.86 34.82
C ASP A 9 104.74 5.82 35.19
N VAL A 10 104.24 6.82 35.92
CA VAL A 10 102.82 6.92 36.31
C VAL A 10 101.98 7.62 35.23
N LEU A 11 102.58 8.55 34.47
CA LEU A 11 101.89 9.22 33.36
C LEU A 11 101.81 8.33 32.12
N ASP A 12 102.84 7.53 31.80
CA ASP A 12 102.79 6.59 30.66
C ASP A 12 101.93 5.35 30.97
N GLY A 13 101.90 4.90 32.23
CA GLY A 13 101.01 3.82 32.69
C GLY A 13 99.52 4.18 32.68
N GLY A 14 99.17 5.40 33.10
CA GLY A 14 97.78 5.90 33.07
C GLY A 14 97.25 6.20 31.66
N LEU A 15 98.12 6.63 30.74
CA LEU A 15 97.77 6.85 29.35
C LEU A 15 97.46 5.54 28.62
N ARG A 16 98.26 4.48 28.84
CA ARG A 16 97.98 3.15 28.27
C ARG A 16 96.71 2.52 28.84
N GLN A 17 96.46 2.68 30.14
CA GLN A 17 95.25 2.15 30.78
C GLN A 17 93.97 2.86 30.29
N SER A 18 94.01 4.18 30.10
CA SER A 18 92.88 4.93 29.52
C SER A 18 92.64 4.62 28.04
N LEU A 19 93.70 4.37 27.26
CA LEU A 19 93.57 3.93 25.86
C LEU A 19 92.88 2.56 25.73
N ILE A 20 93.17 1.63 26.64
CA ILE A 20 92.52 0.31 26.68
C ILE A 20 91.03 0.46 27.04
N ILE A 21 90.69 1.31 28.01
CA ILE A 21 89.29 1.58 28.39
C ILE A 21 88.54 2.27 27.23
N ALA A 22 89.16 3.27 26.59
CA ALA A 22 88.60 3.97 25.44
C ALA A 22 88.39 3.04 24.23
N SER A 23 89.31 2.11 23.97
CA SER A 23 89.18 1.12 22.90
C SER A 23 88.00 0.16 23.11
N ARG A 24 87.76 -0.27 24.36
CA ARG A 24 86.62 -1.14 24.71
C ARG A 24 85.29 -0.41 24.64
N VAL A 25 85.27 0.88 24.97
CA VAL A 25 84.09 1.74 24.79
C VAL A 25 83.81 1.97 23.30
N ALA A 26 84.84 2.24 22.49
CA ALA A 26 84.71 2.36 21.04
C ALA A 26 84.22 1.06 20.38
N GLU A 27 84.74 -0.09 20.82
CA GLU A 27 84.32 -1.41 20.33
C GLU A 27 82.87 -1.73 20.71
N THR A 28 82.44 -1.41 21.93
CA THR A 28 81.05 -1.63 22.36
C THR A 28 80.05 -0.69 21.67
N LEU A 29 80.43 0.55 21.40
CA LEU A 29 79.65 1.47 20.58
C LEU A 29 79.55 1.00 19.11
N ALA A 30 80.65 0.50 18.53
CA ALA A 30 80.64 -0.07 17.18
C ALA A 30 79.73 -1.31 17.08
N ARG A 31 79.78 -2.21 18.08
CA ARG A 31 78.89 -3.38 18.16
C ARG A 31 77.41 -2.97 18.32
N ARG A 32 77.11 -2.00 19.19
CA ARG A 32 75.73 -1.49 19.36
C ARG A 32 75.17 -0.83 18.09
N GLY A 33 75.99 -0.06 17.38
CA GLY A 33 75.60 0.54 16.10
C GLY A 33 75.32 -0.53 15.03
N GLN A 34 76.19 -1.55 14.94
CA GLN A 34 76.01 -2.67 14.03
C GLN A 34 74.78 -3.54 14.37
N GLU A 35 74.51 -3.78 15.65
CA GLU A 35 73.32 -4.48 16.12
C GLU A 35 72.04 -3.69 15.81
N SER A 36 72.04 -2.37 16.05
CA SER A 36 70.92 -1.48 15.69
C SER A 36 70.65 -1.48 14.18
N GLN A 37 71.71 -1.43 13.35
CA GLN A 37 71.58 -1.45 11.90
C GLN A 37 70.96 -2.77 11.41
N ARG A 38 71.39 -3.91 11.96
CA ARG A 38 70.80 -5.22 11.65
C ARG A 38 69.34 -5.31 12.08
N GLN A 39 68.97 -4.72 13.21
CA GLN A 39 67.57 -4.67 13.65
C GLN A 39 66.71 -3.87 12.68
N ILE A 40 67.19 -2.72 12.21
CA ILE A 40 66.49 -1.90 11.20
C ILE A 40 66.35 -2.69 9.90
N GLU A 41 67.42 -3.30 9.39
CA GLU A 41 67.38 -4.11 8.16
C GLU A 41 66.44 -5.32 8.28
N HIS A 42 66.40 -5.98 9.43
CA HIS A 42 65.46 -7.07 9.68
C HIS A 42 64.01 -6.58 9.73
N GLN A 43 63.75 -5.44 10.37
CA GLN A 43 62.42 -4.83 10.42
C GLN A 43 61.96 -4.38 9.03
N ASP A 44 62.83 -3.76 8.23
CA ASP A 44 62.54 -3.33 6.87
C ASP A 44 62.29 -4.52 5.93
N ALA A 45 63.09 -5.58 6.06
CA ALA A 45 62.88 -6.82 5.33
C ALA A 45 61.54 -7.46 5.69
N GLN A 46 61.21 -7.56 6.99
CA GLN A 46 59.92 -8.07 7.46
C GLN A 46 58.76 -7.21 6.95
N ALA A 47 58.83 -5.88 7.08
CA ALA A 47 57.81 -4.95 6.59
C ALA A 47 57.60 -5.08 5.08
N THR A 48 58.69 -5.24 4.31
CA THR A 48 58.62 -5.46 2.85
C THR A 48 57.95 -6.80 2.52
N HIS A 49 58.28 -7.87 3.25
CA HIS A 49 57.65 -9.17 3.08
C HIS A 49 56.16 -9.14 3.42
N GLU A 50 55.78 -8.51 4.52
CA GLU A 50 54.38 -8.34 4.93
C GLU A 50 53.59 -7.51 3.93
N ALA A 51 54.15 -6.39 3.45
CA ALA A 51 53.53 -5.56 2.42
C ALA A 51 53.31 -6.35 1.12
N ARG A 52 54.31 -7.12 0.68
CA ARG A 52 54.19 -8.00 -0.50
C ARG A 52 53.13 -9.09 -0.29
N ALA A 53 53.07 -9.70 0.90
CA ALA A 53 52.09 -10.72 1.22
C ALA A 53 50.66 -10.17 1.19
N ARG A 54 50.45 -8.95 1.70
CA ARG A 54 49.15 -8.25 1.63
C ARG A 54 48.72 -7.99 0.20
N VAL A 55 49.58 -7.39 -0.63
CA VAL A 55 49.27 -7.12 -2.05
C VAL A 55 49.00 -8.43 -2.83
N ALA A 56 49.77 -9.48 -2.56
CA ALA A 56 49.54 -10.79 -3.18
C ALA A 56 48.19 -11.41 -2.77
N ALA A 57 47.80 -11.28 -1.50
CA ALA A 57 46.50 -11.73 -1.02
C ALA A 57 45.35 -10.94 -1.64
N GLU A 58 45.47 -9.61 -1.72
CA GLU A 58 44.50 -8.73 -2.37
C GLU A 58 44.34 -9.08 -3.86
N ARG A 59 45.44 -9.33 -4.56
CA ARG A 59 45.41 -9.77 -5.96
C ARG A 59 44.71 -11.11 -6.14
N SER A 60 45.00 -12.09 -5.28
CA SER A 60 44.35 -13.40 -5.33
C SER A 60 42.84 -13.29 -5.06
N ALA A 61 42.42 -12.38 -4.18
CA ALA A 61 41.01 -12.09 -3.94
C ALA A 61 40.35 -11.45 -5.17
N ALA A 62 41.02 -10.50 -5.82
CA ALA A 62 40.55 -9.87 -7.06
C ALA A 62 40.38 -10.91 -8.18
N HIS A 63 41.33 -11.83 -8.35
CA HIS A 63 41.21 -12.95 -9.30
C HIS A 63 40.01 -13.85 -9.00
N GLY A 64 39.80 -14.19 -7.74
CA GLY A 64 38.64 -14.99 -7.33
C GLY A 64 37.32 -14.30 -7.68
N ALA A 65 37.24 -12.98 -7.48
CA ALA A 65 36.05 -12.18 -7.78
C ALA A 65 35.81 -12.02 -9.29
N LEU A 66 36.87 -11.96 -10.11
CA LEU A 66 36.77 -11.75 -11.56
C LEU A 66 36.69 -13.05 -12.37
N ALA A 67 37.04 -14.20 -11.80
CA ALA A 67 36.99 -15.48 -12.48
C ALA A 67 35.60 -15.85 -13.09
N PRO A 68 34.46 -15.53 -12.47
CA PRO A 68 33.14 -15.79 -13.06
C PRO A 68 32.84 -14.99 -14.33
N VAL A 69 33.41 -13.78 -14.46
CA VAL A 69 33.18 -12.86 -15.60
C VAL A 69 33.57 -13.51 -16.93
N ALA A 70 34.55 -14.41 -16.91
CA ALA A 70 35.00 -15.17 -18.09
C ALA A 70 34.02 -16.26 -18.54
N LYS A 71 32.95 -16.56 -17.77
CA LYS A 71 31.98 -17.62 -18.08
C LYS A 71 30.68 -17.01 -18.57
N ASP A 72 30.17 -17.47 -19.72
CA ASP A 72 28.91 -16.96 -20.29
C ASP A 72 27.71 -17.19 -19.36
N GLN A 73 27.69 -18.35 -18.67
CA GLN A 73 26.64 -18.72 -17.73
C GLN A 73 26.49 -17.75 -16.55
N TRP A 74 27.57 -17.04 -16.17
CA TRP A 74 27.49 -16.02 -15.14
C TRP A 74 26.67 -14.84 -15.63
N TRP A 75 26.90 -14.37 -16.85
CA TRP A 75 26.18 -13.25 -17.44
C TRP A 75 24.68 -13.49 -17.62
N ASP A 76 24.25 -14.74 -17.72
CA ASP A 76 22.82 -15.09 -17.84
C ASP A 76 22.07 -14.98 -16.51
N LYS A 77 22.80 -14.97 -15.38
CA LYS A 77 22.23 -14.93 -14.02
C LYS A 77 22.69 -13.73 -13.19
N ALA A 78 23.75 -13.04 -13.63
CA ALA A 78 24.36 -11.93 -12.94
C ALA A 78 23.33 -10.81 -12.74
N GLN A 79 23.22 -10.36 -11.50
CA GLN A 79 22.40 -9.20 -11.17
C GLN A 79 23.15 -7.91 -11.53
N PRO A 80 22.45 -6.77 -11.70
CA PRO A 80 23.09 -5.48 -11.96
C PRO A 80 24.23 -5.15 -10.98
N ARG A 81 24.01 -5.45 -9.69
CA ARG A 81 24.99 -5.31 -8.61
C ARG A 81 26.25 -6.16 -8.80
N ASP A 82 26.10 -7.40 -9.26
CA ASP A 82 27.23 -8.32 -9.48
C ASP A 82 28.12 -7.79 -10.61
N ILE A 83 27.50 -7.29 -11.67
CA ILE A 83 28.19 -6.69 -12.83
C ILE A 83 28.92 -5.41 -12.41
N ALA A 84 28.26 -4.54 -11.66
CA ALA A 84 28.85 -3.31 -11.15
C ALA A 84 30.03 -3.57 -10.19
N THR A 85 29.90 -4.55 -9.31
CA THR A 85 30.98 -4.94 -8.38
C THR A 85 32.18 -5.51 -9.13
N ALA A 86 31.95 -6.39 -10.11
CA ALA A 86 33.00 -6.93 -10.97
C ALA A 86 33.68 -5.83 -11.79
N HIS A 87 32.92 -4.85 -12.28
CA HIS A 87 33.46 -3.70 -13.01
C HIS A 87 34.39 -2.86 -12.14
N ALA A 88 33.96 -2.48 -10.94
CA ALA A 88 34.78 -1.69 -10.01
C ALA A 88 36.08 -2.42 -9.63
N MET A 89 36.00 -3.74 -9.41
CA MET A 89 37.16 -4.56 -9.13
C MET A 89 38.11 -4.64 -10.34
N ALA A 90 37.58 -4.82 -11.55
CA ALA A 90 38.40 -4.85 -12.75
C ALA A 90 39.09 -3.50 -13.01
N GLU A 91 38.36 -2.39 -12.86
CA GLU A 91 38.88 -1.04 -13.04
C GLU A 91 39.96 -0.66 -12.01
N GLY A 92 39.82 -1.09 -10.76
CA GLY A 92 40.82 -0.85 -9.72
C GLY A 92 42.14 -1.59 -9.93
N TRP A 93 42.12 -2.71 -10.66
CA TRP A 93 43.30 -3.58 -10.84
C TRP A 93 43.85 -3.63 -12.28
N LYS A 94 43.15 -3.05 -13.27
CA LYS A 94 43.51 -3.19 -14.70
C LYS A 94 44.94 -2.75 -15.05
N ASP A 95 45.47 -1.74 -14.35
CA ASP A 95 46.82 -1.21 -14.62
C ASP A 95 47.94 -2.09 -14.02
N ASN A 96 47.61 -2.90 -13.01
CA ASN A 96 48.55 -3.71 -12.24
C ASN A 96 48.40 -5.21 -12.48
N ASP A 97 47.30 -5.64 -13.12
CA ASP A 97 46.98 -7.05 -13.34
C ASP A 97 46.39 -7.33 -14.74
N PRO A 98 47.09 -8.11 -15.60
CA PRO A 98 46.59 -8.48 -16.92
C PRO A 98 45.23 -9.20 -16.89
N ALA A 99 44.94 -9.99 -15.85
CA ALA A 99 43.65 -10.68 -15.76
C ALA A 99 42.50 -9.71 -15.51
N ALA A 100 42.74 -8.64 -14.73
CA ALA A 100 41.76 -7.59 -14.49
C ALA A 100 41.50 -6.75 -15.75
N LEU A 101 42.53 -6.49 -16.55
CA LEU A 101 42.37 -5.84 -17.85
C LEU A 101 41.46 -6.65 -18.79
N VAL A 102 41.70 -7.96 -18.91
CA VAL A 102 40.84 -8.85 -19.73
C VAL A 102 39.40 -8.85 -19.21
N ALA A 103 39.21 -8.88 -17.89
CA ALA A 103 37.88 -8.80 -17.29
C ALA A 103 37.19 -7.46 -17.58
N SER A 104 37.88 -6.32 -17.46
CA SER A 104 37.33 -4.98 -17.76
C SER A 104 36.86 -4.89 -19.23
N GLU A 105 37.69 -5.32 -20.18
CA GLU A 105 37.36 -5.30 -21.60
C GLU A 105 36.14 -6.18 -21.95
N ARG A 106 36.05 -7.34 -21.30
CA ARG A 106 34.89 -8.23 -21.44
C ARG A 106 33.63 -7.61 -20.83
N ILE A 107 33.73 -7.04 -19.63
CA ILE A 107 32.61 -6.37 -18.97
C ILE A 107 32.08 -5.24 -19.84
N ARG A 108 32.97 -4.39 -20.38
CA ARG A 108 32.57 -3.32 -21.29
C ARG A 108 31.80 -3.86 -22.50
N THR A 109 32.32 -4.90 -23.14
CA THR A 109 31.71 -5.48 -24.34
C THR A 109 30.33 -6.07 -24.05
N GLU A 110 30.20 -6.82 -22.94
CA GLU A 110 28.94 -7.44 -22.54
C GLU A 110 27.91 -6.42 -22.10
N VAL A 111 28.31 -5.40 -21.33
CA VAL A 111 27.43 -4.33 -20.87
C VAL A 111 26.92 -3.51 -22.05
N GLN A 112 27.80 -3.14 -22.99
CA GLN A 112 27.40 -2.44 -24.21
C GLN A 112 26.46 -3.29 -25.06
N ARG A 113 26.72 -4.60 -25.19
CA ARG A 113 25.89 -5.49 -26.01
C ARG A 113 24.51 -5.75 -25.40
N ARG A 114 24.42 -5.99 -24.09
CA ARG A 114 23.18 -6.39 -23.40
C ARG A 114 22.34 -5.19 -22.96
N TYR A 115 22.98 -4.10 -22.56
CA TYR A 115 22.32 -2.94 -21.96
C TYR A 115 22.52 -1.63 -22.74
N GLY A 116 23.41 -1.61 -23.74
CA GLY A 116 23.67 -0.41 -24.54
C GLY A 116 24.49 0.67 -23.83
N ILE A 117 25.09 0.35 -22.69
CA ILE A 117 25.85 1.29 -21.85
C ILE A 117 27.34 1.12 -22.14
N ASP A 118 28.04 2.21 -22.51
CA ASP A 118 29.50 2.20 -22.57
C ASP A 118 30.05 2.47 -21.17
N THR A 119 30.79 1.50 -20.61
CA THR A 119 31.35 1.64 -19.26
C THR A 119 32.43 2.72 -19.17
N ARG A 120 32.99 3.17 -20.30
CA ARG A 120 33.94 4.30 -20.34
C ARG A 120 33.31 5.62 -19.93
N ASP A 121 32.03 5.82 -20.22
CA ASP A 121 31.29 7.03 -19.86
C ASP A 121 30.96 7.05 -18.36
N VAL A 122 30.98 5.87 -17.71
CA VAL A 122 30.66 5.68 -16.30
C VAL A 122 31.91 5.78 -15.39
N GLY A 123 33.09 5.44 -15.91
CA GLY A 123 34.32 5.43 -15.12
C GLY A 123 34.27 4.42 -13.96
N THR A 124 34.84 4.74 -12.81
CA THR A 124 34.88 3.81 -11.65
C THR A 124 33.60 3.79 -10.80
N ASP A 125 32.53 4.49 -11.22
CA ASP A 125 31.29 4.59 -10.43
C ASP A 125 30.41 3.34 -10.59
N ALA A 126 30.57 2.41 -9.65
CA ALA A 126 29.78 1.19 -9.60
C ALA A 126 28.28 1.45 -9.42
N ALA A 127 27.92 2.46 -8.61
CA ALA A 127 26.53 2.74 -8.29
C ALA A 127 25.79 3.30 -9.51
N TYR A 128 26.44 4.16 -10.28
CA TYR A 128 25.90 4.66 -11.54
C TYR A 128 25.71 3.53 -12.57
N LEU A 129 26.70 2.64 -12.71
CA LEU A 129 26.60 1.49 -13.61
C LEU A 129 25.46 0.55 -13.21
N GLU A 130 25.33 0.25 -11.92
CA GLU A 130 24.26 -0.59 -11.37
C GLU A 130 22.88 -0.01 -11.70
N SER A 131 22.68 1.29 -11.40
CA SER A 131 21.42 1.98 -11.67
C SER A 131 21.07 2.04 -13.16
N GLY A 132 22.08 2.25 -14.03
CA GLY A 132 21.90 2.23 -15.48
C GLY A 132 21.44 0.86 -15.98
N ILE A 133 22.09 -0.22 -15.54
CA ILE A 133 21.73 -1.59 -15.90
C ILE A 133 20.34 -1.96 -15.37
N GLU A 134 20.01 -1.56 -14.13
CA GLU A 134 18.69 -1.80 -13.54
C GLU A 134 17.57 -1.12 -14.35
N THR A 135 17.78 0.15 -14.72
CA THR A 135 16.81 0.92 -15.52
C THR A 135 16.54 0.26 -16.87
N VAL A 136 17.58 -0.16 -17.58
CA VAL A 136 17.45 -0.83 -18.88
C VAL A 136 16.78 -2.20 -18.73
N SER A 137 17.14 -2.97 -17.70
CA SER A 137 16.57 -4.29 -17.43
C SER A 137 15.07 -4.21 -17.07
N ALA A 138 14.68 -3.21 -16.29
CA ALA A 138 13.28 -2.95 -15.94
C ALA A 138 12.46 -2.56 -17.18
N GLU A 139 13.01 -1.71 -18.05
CA GLU A 139 12.39 -1.34 -19.33
C GLU A 139 12.20 -2.56 -20.24
N GLN A 140 13.23 -3.40 -20.40
CA GLN A 140 13.16 -4.62 -21.20
C GLN A 140 12.07 -5.58 -20.67
N THR A 141 12.01 -5.77 -19.35
CA THR A 141 10.98 -6.60 -18.70
C THR A 141 9.58 -6.04 -18.95
N ARG A 142 9.40 -4.72 -18.83
CA ARG A 142 8.12 -4.06 -19.11
C ARG A 142 7.70 -4.25 -20.56
N ARG A 143 8.61 -4.06 -21.51
CA ARG A 143 8.36 -4.26 -22.94
C ARG A 143 7.99 -5.70 -23.26
N ALA A 144 8.69 -6.67 -22.66
CA ALA A 144 8.38 -8.08 -22.80
C ALA A 144 6.97 -8.41 -22.28
N ALA A 145 6.61 -7.89 -21.09
CA ALA A 145 5.27 -8.08 -20.52
C ALA A 145 4.16 -7.46 -21.39
N VAL A 146 4.38 -6.25 -21.94
CA VAL A 146 3.44 -5.62 -22.87
C VAL A 146 3.31 -6.43 -24.17
N ALA A 147 4.42 -6.90 -24.72
CA ALA A 147 4.40 -7.73 -25.93
C ALA A 147 3.69 -9.07 -25.69
N GLU A 148 3.89 -9.69 -24.52
CA GLU A 148 3.19 -10.91 -24.13
C GLU A 148 1.69 -10.67 -23.94
N HIS A 149 1.31 -9.62 -23.22
CA HIS A 149 -0.09 -9.24 -23.04
C HIS A 149 -0.77 -8.99 -24.39
N ARG A 150 -0.11 -8.26 -25.30
CA ARG A 150 -0.60 -8.04 -26.66
C ARG A 150 -0.82 -9.35 -27.41
N LYS A 151 0.15 -10.27 -27.38
CA LYS A 151 0.00 -11.60 -28.00
C LYS A 151 -1.19 -12.37 -27.42
N ARG A 152 -1.39 -12.32 -26.09
CA ARG A 152 -2.55 -12.94 -25.44
C ARG A 152 -3.86 -12.31 -25.91
N MET A 153 -3.94 -10.98 -26.01
CA MET A 153 -5.12 -10.28 -26.53
C MET A 153 -5.39 -10.61 -28.00
N GLU A 154 -4.36 -10.71 -28.83
CA GLU A 154 -4.47 -11.12 -30.24
C GLU A 154 -5.02 -12.55 -30.37
N LEU A 155 -4.59 -13.47 -29.51
CA LEU A 155 -5.13 -14.84 -29.47
C LEU A 155 -6.60 -14.89 -29.05
N ILE A 156 -6.99 -14.09 -28.04
CA ILE A 156 -8.40 -13.99 -27.61
C ILE A 156 -9.25 -13.42 -28.75
N ALA A 157 -8.79 -12.35 -29.40
CA ALA A 157 -9.51 -11.75 -30.53
C ALA A 157 -9.64 -12.72 -31.71
N ALA A 158 -8.59 -13.51 -32.00
CA ALA A 158 -8.65 -14.54 -33.03
C ALA A 158 -9.64 -15.67 -32.69
N ALA A 159 -9.68 -16.11 -31.43
CA ALA A 159 -10.63 -17.11 -30.97
C ALA A 159 -12.08 -16.62 -31.07
N GLN A 160 -12.35 -15.38 -30.64
CA GLN A 160 -13.67 -14.75 -30.76
C GLN A 160 -14.10 -14.60 -32.22
N ALA A 161 -13.17 -14.19 -33.11
CA ALA A 161 -13.45 -14.08 -34.53
C ALA A 161 -13.82 -15.43 -35.17
N GLU A 162 -13.15 -16.52 -34.76
CA GLU A 162 -13.47 -17.86 -35.25
C GLU A 162 -14.81 -18.38 -34.70
N GLU A 163 -15.13 -18.10 -33.44
CA GLU A 163 -16.45 -18.41 -32.87
C GLU A 163 -17.57 -17.69 -33.63
N LEU A 164 -17.40 -16.40 -33.93
CA LEU A 164 -18.36 -15.63 -34.71
C LEU A 164 -18.53 -16.21 -36.13
N ARG A 165 -17.44 -16.62 -36.78
CA ARG A 165 -17.52 -17.29 -38.10
C ARG A 165 -18.25 -18.62 -38.02
N ALA A 166 -18.02 -19.41 -36.97
CA ALA A 166 -18.72 -20.66 -36.76
C ALA A 166 -20.22 -20.42 -36.57
N LYS A 167 -20.60 -19.46 -35.72
CA LYS A 167 -22.01 -19.05 -35.54
C LYS A 167 -22.65 -18.57 -36.84
N ALA A 168 -21.96 -17.72 -37.59
CA ALA A 168 -22.45 -17.20 -38.87
C ALA A 168 -22.69 -18.31 -39.91
N ARG A 169 -21.85 -19.36 -39.93
CA ARG A 169 -22.05 -20.53 -40.81
C ARG A 169 -23.30 -21.32 -40.43
N THR A 170 -23.53 -21.55 -39.14
CA THR A 170 -24.71 -22.27 -38.65
C THR A 170 -25.99 -21.48 -38.92
N LEU A 171 -25.97 -20.17 -38.65
CA LEU A 171 -27.14 -19.29 -38.73
C LEU A 171 -27.34 -18.64 -40.11
N ALA A 172 -26.52 -19.00 -41.11
CA ALA A 172 -26.54 -18.40 -42.45
C ALA A 172 -27.95 -18.33 -43.08
N PRO A 173 -28.81 -19.36 -43.00
CA PRO A 173 -30.15 -19.30 -43.58
C PRO A 173 -31.03 -18.22 -42.94
N GLU A 174 -31.00 -18.11 -41.61
CA GLU A 174 -31.81 -17.12 -40.87
C GLU A 174 -31.24 -15.71 -41.06
N MET A 175 -29.92 -15.58 -41.11
CA MET A 175 -29.27 -14.30 -41.41
C MET A 175 -29.62 -13.78 -42.80
N GLU A 176 -29.63 -14.64 -43.82
CA GLU A 176 -30.03 -14.27 -45.17
C GLU A 176 -31.51 -13.87 -45.24
N ARG A 177 -32.38 -14.67 -44.60
CA ARG A 177 -33.82 -14.40 -44.50
C ARG A 177 -34.13 -13.03 -43.88
N HIS A 178 -33.41 -12.68 -42.82
CA HIS A 178 -33.62 -11.45 -42.06
C HIS A 178 -32.66 -10.30 -42.45
N GLN A 179 -31.80 -10.51 -43.45
CA GLN A 179 -30.79 -9.54 -43.91
C GLN A 179 -29.88 -9.05 -42.78
N VAL A 180 -29.41 -9.96 -41.93
CA VAL A 180 -28.61 -9.65 -40.75
C VAL A 180 -27.12 -9.60 -41.11
N PRO A 181 -26.43 -8.47 -40.89
CA PRO A 181 -24.97 -8.39 -41.03
C PRO A 181 -24.26 -9.29 -40.01
N VAL A 182 -23.10 -9.84 -40.37
CA VAL A 182 -22.31 -10.71 -39.47
C VAL A 182 -21.91 -9.98 -38.19
N GLU A 183 -21.69 -8.67 -38.28
CA GLU A 183 -21.30 -7.80 -37.16
C GLU A 183 -22.37 -7.77 -36.06
N TYR A 184 -23.64 -8.02 -36.40
CA TYR A 184 -24.74 -7.99 -35.44
C TYR A 184 -24.77 -9.25 -34.56
N LEU A 185 -24.08 -10.33 -34.95
CA LEU A 185 -23.90 -11.52 -34.11
C LEU A 185 -23.06 -11.26 -32.85
N ASN A 186 -22.41 -10.10 -32.76
CA ASN A 186 -21.80 -9.64 -31.52
C ASN A 186 -22.84 -9.32 -30.44
N SER A 187 -24.12 -9.15 -30.80
CA SER A 187 -25.22 -9.04 -29.84
C SER A 187 -25.68 -10.45 -29.42
N PRO A 188 -25.48 -10.87 -28.15
CA PRO A 188 -25.88 -12.20 -27.70
C PRO A 188 -27.38 -12.44 -27.86
N ALA A 189 -28.19 -11.42 -27.57
CA ALA A 189 -29.65 -11.49 -27.66
C ALA A 189 -30.16 -11.68 -29.10
N LEU A 190 -29.47 -11.12 -30.11
CA LEU A 190 -29.82 -11.38 -31.51
C LEU A 190 -29.37 -12.78 -31.94
N ALA A 191 -28.16 -13.19 -31.53
CA ALA A 191 -27.66 -14.53 -31.85
C ALA A 191 -28.57 -15.63 -31.28
N GLU A 192 -29.09 -15.45 -30.05
CA GLU A 192 -30.07 -16.35 -29.43
C GLU A 192 -31.42 -16.33 -30.16
N ALA A 193 -31.89 -15.16 -30.61
CA ALA A 193 -33.13 -15.06 -31.38
C ALA A 193 -33.01 -15.77 -32.73
N LEU A 194 -31.87 -15.62 -33.43
CA LEU A 194 -31.59 -16.32 -34.69
C LEU A 194 -31.44 -17.84 -34.47
N GLN A 195 -30.81 -18.26 -33.38
CA GLN A 195 -30.72 -19.68 -33.03
C GLN A 195 -32.11 -20.27 -32.74
N SER A 196 -32.95 -19.54 -32.01
CA SER A 196 -34.34 -19.95 -31.77
C SER A 196 -35.15 -20.06 -33.05
N ALA A 197 -34.92 -19.16 -34.02
CA ALA A 197 -35.54 -19.23 -35.34
C ALA A 197 -35.06 -20.45 -36.15
N HIS A 198 -33.76 -20.76 -36.07
CA HIS A 198 -33.16 -21.93 -36.71
C HIS A 198 -33.69 -23.26 -36.14
N ASP A 199 -33.88 -23.34 -34.83
CA ASP A 199 -34.34 -24.55 -34.14
C ASP A 199 -35.87 -24.71 -34.15
N ALA A 200 -36.61 -23.66 -34.52
CA ALA A 200 -38.07 -23.65 -34.52
C ALA A 200 -38.64 -24.55 -35.62
N THR A 201 -39.39 -25.58 -35.20
CA THR A 201 -40.00 -26.56 -36.11
C THR A 201 -41.52 -26.44 -36.20
N THR A 202 -42.17 -25.79 -35.25
CA THR A 202 -43.63 -25.62 -35.22
C THR A 202 -44.02 -24.23 -35.75
N PRO A 203 -45.18 -24.08 -36.41
CA PRO A 203 -45.61 -22.77 -36.93
C PRO A 203 -45.64 -21.66 -35.87
N ALA A 204 -46.10 -21.98 -34.65
CA ALA A 204 -46.13 -21.03 -33.54
C ALA A 204 -44.73 -20.65 -33.05
N ALA A 205 -43.80 -21.62 -32.97
CA ALA A 205 -42.41 -21.34 -32.58
C ALA A 205 -41.69 -20.50 -33.64
N ILE A 206 -41.95 -20.75 -34.93
CA ILE A 206 -41.39 -19.98 -36.04
C ILE A 206 -41.87 -18.53 -35.96
N GLU A 207 -43.18 -18.30 -35.77
CA GLU A 207 -43.73 -16.94 -35.65
C GLU A 207 -43.16 -16.18 -34.43
N ALA A 208 -43.06 -16.84 -33.29
CA ALA A 208 -42.48 -16.26 -32.09
C ALA A 208 -40.99 -15.90 -32.29
N ALA A 209 -40.21 -16.79 -32.89
CA ALA A 209 -38.79 -16.55 -33.14
C ALA A 209 -38.57 -15.45 -34.19
N GLU A 210 -39.36 -15.41 -35.27
CA GLU A 210 -39.31 -14.31 -36.24
C GLU A 210 -39.62 -12.96 -35.61
N THR A 211 -40.60 -12.93 -34.69
CA THR A 211 -40.95 -11.72 -33.96
C THR A 211 -39.79 -11.27 -33.09
N ALA A 212 -39.16 -12.20 -32.36
CA ALA A 212 -37.98 -11.91 -31.55
C ALA A 212 -36.81 -11.37 -32.39
N VAL A 213 -36.53 -11.94 -33.57
CA VAL A 213 -35.48 -11.43 -34.48
C VAL A 213 -35.80 -10.00 -34.93
N LYS A 214 -37.05 -9.71 -35.31
CA LYS A 214 -37.48 -8.36 -35.72
C LYS A 214 -37.36 -7.34 -34.57
N GLU A 215 -37.76 -7.71 -33.36
CA GLU A 215 -37.59 -6.87 -32.16
C GLU A 215 -36.11 -6.54 -31.93
N ARG A 216 -35.23 -7.54 -32.00
CA ARG A 216 -33.79 -7.35 -31.78
C ARG A 216 -33.13 -6.50 -32.85
N LEU A 217 -33.48 -6.68 -34.13
CA LEU A 217 -32.99 -5.84 -35.21
C LEU A 217 -33.45 -4.38 -35.07
N TYR A 218 -34.69 -4.17 -34.64
CA TYR A 218 -35.20 -2.82 -34.37
C TYR A 218 -34.43 -2.14 -33.24
N LEU A 219 -34.20 -2.85 -32.12
CA LEU A 219 -33.43 -2.33 -30.98
C LEU A 219 -31.98 -2.01 -31.35
N ILE A 220 -31.32 -2.88 -32.13
CA ILE A 220 -29.97 -2.61 -32.64
C ILE A 220 -29.96 -1.37 -33.55
N GLY A 221 -31.01 -1.16 -34.34
CA GLY A 221 -31.17 0.06 -35.14
C GLY A 221 -31.30 1.34 -34.30
N LYS A 222 -31.74 1.25 -33.04
CA LYS A 222 -31.90 2.40 -32.13
C LYS A 222 -30.70 2.64 -31.23
N ASP A 223 -30.14 1.58 -30.68
CA ASP A 223 -29.12 1.65 -29.64
C ASP A 223 -27.78 1.04 -30.06
N GLY A 224 -27.67 0.49 -31.27
CA GLY A 224 -26.48 -0.20 -31.76
C GLY A 224 -26.35 -1.63 -31.22
N VAL A 225 -25.35 -2.35 -31.71
CA VAL A 225 -25.15 -3.78 -31.41
C VAL A 225 -24.86 -4.04 -29.92
N ASN A 226 -24.22 -3.08 -29.25
CA ASN A 226 -23.88 -3.16 -27.83
C ASN A 226 -25.02 -2.69 -26.91
N GLY A 227 -26.11 -2.15 -27.47
CA GLY A 227 -27.20 -1.53 -26.71
C GLY A 227 -26.86 -0.12 -26.18
N PRO A 228 -27.76 0.45 -25.36
CA PRO A 228 -27.66 1.84 -24.92
C PRO A 228 -26.49 2.04 -23.95
N THR A 229 -25.88 3.24 -23.98
CA THR A 229 -24.86 3.59 -23.00
C THR A 229 -25.47 3.84 -21.62
N ILE A 230 -24.66 3.69 -20.57
CA ILE A 230 -25.09 3.93 -19.18
C ILE A 230 -25.57 5.37 -19.00
N GLU A 231 -24.91 6.33 -19.65
CA GLU A 231 -25.30 7.74 -19.62
C GLU A 231 -26.70 7.96 -20.21
N LYS A 232 -26.99 7.29 -21.33
CA LYS A 232 -28.30 7.37 -21.99
C LYS A 232 -29.39 6.72 -21.16
N LEU A 233 -29.09 5.59 -20.52
CA LEU A 233 -29.99 4.95 -19.55
C LEU A 233 -30.25 5.88 -18.36
N ARG A 234 -29.20 6.52 -17.83
CA ARG A 234 -29.32 7.46 -16.71
C ARG A 234 -30.22 8.64 -17.03
N GLU A 235 -29.99 9.29 -18.16
CA GLU A 235 -30.80 10.43 -18.60
C GLU A 235 -32.27 10.04 -18.72
N GLU A 236 -32.57 8.92 -19.37
CA GLU A 236 -33.95 8.48 -19.58
C GLU A 236 -34.61 7.99 -18.29
N THR A 237 -33.93 7.21 -17.46
CA THR A 237 -34.50 6.72 -16.20
C THR A 237 -34.72 7.87 -15.22
N ALA A 238 -33.78 8.81 -15.09
CA ALA A 238 -33.95 9.98 -14.23
C ALA A 238 -35.09 10.91 -14.69
N ALA A 239 -35.37 10.98 -15.99
CA ALA A 239 -36.48 11.76 -16.53
C ALA A 239 -37.87 11.14 -16.25
N ASN A 240 -37.94 9.82 -16.06
CA ASN A 240 -39.21 9.09 -15.89
C ASN A 240 -39.47 8.63 -14.45
N PHE A 241 -38.41 8.44 -13.64
CA PHE A 241 -38.48 7.94 -12.28
C PHE A 241 -37.82 8.91 -11.29
N ASN A 242 -38.65 9.57 -10.49
CA ASN A 242 -38.16 10.42 -9.40
C ASN A 242 -37.41 9.56 -8.36
N GLY A 243 -36.16 9.93 -8.06
CA GLY A 243 -35.30 9.21 -7.11
C GLY A 243 -34.24 8.31 -7.75
N ALA A 244 -34.27 8.10 -9.07
CA ALA A 244 -33.19 7.43 -9.79
C ALA A 244 -31.93 8.33 -9.87
N GLY A 245 -31.05 8.20 -8.87
CA GLY A 245 -29.76 8.90 -8.80
C GLY A 245 -28.59 8.10 -9.36
N GLU A 246 -27.40 8.72 -9.45
CA GLU A 246 -26.18 8.10 -9.97
C GLU A 246 -25.80 6.80 -9.24
N ASP A 247 -26.04 6.75 -7.93
CA ASP A 247 -25.72 5.58 -7.10
C ASP A 247 -26.43 4.29 -7.56
N HIS A 248 -27.60 4.40 -8.18
CA HIS A 248 -28.35 3.26 -8.70
C HIS A 248 -27.64 2.60 -9.89
N PHE A 249 -26.92 3.39 -10.70
CA PHE A 249 -26.20 2.89 -11.88
C PHE A 249 -24.88 2.19 -11.54
N ASN A 250 -24.49 2.16 -10.27
CA ASN A 250 -23.41 1.30 -9.78
C ASN A 250 -23.90 -0.15 -9.55
N ASP A 251 -25.22 -0.38 -9.44
CA ASP A 251 -25.81 -1.72 -9.35
C ASP A 251 -26.12 -2.26 -10.75
N ALA A 252 -25.41 -3.31 -11.16
CA ALA A 252 -25.61 -3.97 -12.44
C ALA A 252 -27.07 -4.40 -12.67
N SER A 253 -27.74 -4.85 -11.61
CA SER A 253 -29.10 -5.35 -11.72
C SER A 253 -30.14 -4.23 -11.86
N PHE A 254 -29.84 -3.01 -11.40
CA PHE A 254 -30.62 -1.82 -11.73
C PHE A 254 -30.40 -1.39 -13.18
N VAL A 255 -29.15 -1.44 -13.67
CA VAL A 255 -28.82 -1.14 -15.08
C VAL A 255 -29.55 -2.10 -16.02
N ASP A 256 -29.60 -3.39 -15.70
CA ASP A 256 -30.34 -4.39 -16.47
C ASP A 256 -31.84 -4.09 -16.50
N ALA A 257 -32.46 -3.78 -15.34
CA ALA A 257 -33.87 -3.40 -15.29
C ALA A 257 -34.17 -2.12 -16.10
N ALA A 258 -33.28 -1.12 -16.03
CA ALA A 258 -33.39 0.12 -16.79
C ALA A 258 -33.31 -0.14 -18.30
N LYS A 259 -32.41 -1.05 -18.70
CA LYS A 259 -32.27 -1.48 -20.09
C LYS A 259 -33.52 -2.23 -20.56
N GLU A 260 -34.03 -3.20 -19.80
CA GLU A 260 -35.24 -3.95 -20.18
C GLU A 260 -36.46 -3.03 -20.33
N TRP A 261 -36.64 -2.07 -19.41
CA TRP A 261 -37.72 -1.08 -19.48
C TRP A 261 -37.62 -0.21 -20.74
N ARG A 262 -36.42 0.29 -21.04
CA ARG A 262 -36.17 1.07 -22.25
C ARG A 262 -36.42 0.25 -23.52
N GLU A 263 -35.95 -1.00 -23.56
CA GLU A 263 -36.21 -1.89 -24.69
C GLU A 263 -37.72 -2.07 -24.89
N ALA A 264 -38.48 -2.32 -23.82
CA ALA A 264 -39.93 -2.45 -23.88
C ALA A 264 -40.61 -1.17 -24.40
N LYS A 265 -40.17 0.00 -23.93
CA LYS A 265 -40.64 1.31 -24.40
C LYS A 265 -40.37 1.52 -25.88
N LEU A 266 -39.13 1.28 -26.33
CA LEU A 266 -38.75 1.45 -27.74
C LEU A 266 -39.54 0.52 -28.65
N LEU A 267 -39.74 -0.73 -28.23
CA LEU A 267 -40.56 -1.69 -28.96
C LEU A 267 -42.03 -1.22 -29.06
N ALA A 268 -42.57 -0.61 -28.00
CA ALA A 268 -43.94 -0.10 -28.00
C ALA A 268 -44.07 1.09 -28.96
N GLU A 269 -43.10 2.00 -28.95
CA GLU A 269 -43.00 3.10 -29.92
C GLU A 269 -42.84 2.59 -31.37
N GLY A 270 -42.18 1.44 -31.54
CA GLY A 270 -42.05 0.74 -32.82
C GLY A 270 -43.30 -0.01 -33.28
N GLY A 271 -44.37 -0.02 -32.49
CA GLY A 271 -45.63 -0.72 -32.81
C GLY A 271 -45.58 -2.24 -32.63
N PHE A 272 -44.57 -2.76 -31.94
CA PHE A 272 -44.49 -4.18 -31.61
C PHE A 272 -45.51 -4.53 -30.51
N LYS A 273 -46.10 -5.73 -30.59
CA LYS A 273 -47.08 -6.22 -29.61
C LYS A 273 -46.52 -7.29 -28.66
N GLY A 274 -45.31 -7.79 -28.94
CA GLY A 274 -44.76 -8.97 -28.29
C GLY A 274 -45.37 -10.27 -28.81
N THR A 275 -45.02 -11.38 -28.16
CA THR A 275 -45.59 -12.70 -28.47
C THR A 275 -46.89 -12.93 -27.68
N PRO A 276 -47.76 -13.87 -28.09
CA PRO A 276 -48.97 -14.19 -27.34
C PRO A 276 -48.71 -14.60 -25.88
N GLU A 277 -47.55 -15.20 -25.61
CA GLU A 277 -47.12 -15.65 -24.29
C GLU A 277 -46.51 -14.51 -23.45
N GLN A 278 -45.90 -13.53 -24.11
CA GLN A 278 -45.26 -12.37 -23.49
C GLN A 278 -45.68 -11.08 -24.21
N PRO A 279 -46.91 -10.60 -23.96
CA PRO A 279 -47.36 -9.33 -24.53
C PRO A 279 -46.49 -8.20 -24.04
N LEU A 280 -46.21 -7.24 -24.91
CA LEU A 280 -45.27 -6.16 -24.63
C LEU A 280 -45.70 -5.28 -23.45
N GLU A 281 -47.00 -5.07 -23.29
CA GLU A 281 -47.59 -4.34 -22.15
C GLU A 281 -47.15 -4.95 -20.82
N ARG A 282 -47.23 -6.28 -20.68
CA ARG A 282 -46.78 -6.96 -19.46
C ARG A 282 -45.27 -6.89 -19.25
N ARG A 283 -44.48 -6.89 -20.33
CA ARG A 283 -43.02 -6.70 -20.23
C ARG A 283 -42.71 -5.32 -19.66
N TYR A 284 -43.36 -4.28 -20.20
CA TYR A 284 -43.23 -2.91 -19.72
C TYR A 284 -43.61 -2.80 -18.24
N GLU A 285 -44.82 -3.23 -17.87
CA GLU A 285 -45.32 -3.18 -16.48
C GLU A 285 -44.39 -3.90 -15.50
N ARG A 286 -43.87 -5.08 -15.88
CA ARG A 286 -42.94 -5.85 -15.05
C ARG A 286 -41.65 -5.07 -14.79
N THR A 287 -41.04 -4.55 -15.85
CA THR A 287 -39.76 -3.84 -15.77
C THR A 287 -39.89 -2.51 -15.04
N GLU A 288 -41.01 -1.82 -15.21
CA GLU A 288 -41.34 -0.60 -14.47
C GLU A 288 -41.51 -0.89 -12.97
N ALA A 289 -42.28 -1.93 -12.62
CA ALA A 289 -42.44 -2.35 -11.23
C ALA A 289 -41.11 -2.75 -10.57
N GLU A 290 -40.24 -3.42 -11.33
CA GLU A 290 -38.90 -3.79 -10.84
C GLU A 290 -38.02 -2.56 -10.58
N LEU A 291 -38.02 -1.58 -11.50
CA LEU A 291 -37.31 -0.33 -11.30
C LEU A 291 -37.79 0.41 -10.06
N PHE A 292 -39.12 0.54 -9.87
CA PHE A 292 -39.69 1.16 -8.67
C PHE A 292 -39.26 0.42 -7.40
N ALA A 293 -39.37 -0.91 -7.37
CA ALA A 293 -38.98 -1.71 -6.21
C ALA A 293 -37.50 -1.50 -5.84
N ARG A 294 -36.62 -1.37 -6.84
CA ARG A 294 -35.18 -1.15 -6.64
C ARG A 294 -34.87 0.25 -6.15
N ILE A 295 -35.52 1.28 -6.71
CA ILE A 295 -35.37 2.67 -6.25
C ILE A 295 -35.84 2.79 -4.80
N GLU A 296 -36.98 2.19 -4.47
CA GLU A 296 -37.47 2.18 -3.09
C GLU A 296 -36.55 1.41 -2.13
N ALA A 297 -36.01 0.26 -2.54
CA ALA A 297 -35.11 -0.51 -1.70
C ALA A 297 -33.84 0.29 -1.39
N MET A 298 -33.24 0.93 -2.40
CA MET A 298 -32.07 1.77 -2.19
C MET A 298 -32.40 3.04 -1.39
N GLY A 299 -33.59 3.62 -1.60
CA GLY A 299 -34.09 4.73 -0.78
C GLY A 299 -34.21 4.34 0.70
N ARG A 300 -34.77 3.16 1.00
CA ARG A 300 -34.84 2.61 2.37
C ARG A 300 -33.46 2.31 2.93
N ASP A 301 -32.53 1.80 2.13
CA ASP A 301 -31.16 1.53 2.58
C ASP A 301 -30.38 2.82 2.89
N LEU A 302 -30.58 3.87 2.08
CA LEU A 302 -30.04 5.20 2.33
C LEU A 302 -30.66 5.82 3.58
N GLU A 303 -31.98 5.73 3.73
CA GLU A 303 -32.69 6.17 4.94
C GLU A 303 -32.16 5.43 6.18
N ASN A 304 -32.03 4.09 6.11
CA ASN A 304 -31.48 3.29 7.19
C ASN A 304 -30.01 3.62 7.48
N ARG A 305 -29.22 4.01 6.48
CA ARG A 305 -27.83 4.44 6.70
C ARG A 305 -27.77 5.80 7.38
N VAL A 306 -28.56 6.76 6.91
CA VAL A 306 -28.60 8.14 7.43
C VAL A 306 -29.21 8.16 8.84
N MET A 307 -30.33 7.47 9.04
CA MET A 307 -31.05 7.39 10.32
C MET A 307 -30.45 6.35 11.28
N GLY A 308 -29.82 5.29 10.75
CA GLY A 308 -29.13 4.28 11.54
C GLY A 308 -27.79 4.76 12.10
N ASP A 309 -27.12 5.70 11.43
CA ASP A 309 -25.94 6.37 12.00
C ASP A 309 -26.30 7.30 13.17
N ASP A 310 -27.54 7.81 13.25
CA ASP A 310 -28.02 8.50 14.45
C ASP A 310 -28.25 7.52 15.61
N GLY A 311 -28.74 6.30 15.34
CA GLY A 311 -28.81 5.24 16.34
C GLY A 311 -27.44 4.81 16.85
N LYS A 312 -26.43 4.78 15.97
CA LYS A 312 -25.05 4.47 16.34
C LYS A 312 -24.36 5.64 17.02
N ARG A 313 -24.63 6.90 16.64
CA ARG A 313 -24.19 8.09 17.38
C ARG A 313 -24.84 8.19 18.75
N LEU A 314 -26.10 7.82 18.91
CA LEU A 314 -26.78 7.78 20.21
C LEU A 314 -26.28 6.61 21.09
N ASN A 315 -25.93 5.46 20.50
CA ASN A 315 -25.30 4.35 21.24
C ASN A 315 -23.82 4.57 21.55
N ASP A 316 -23.05 5.22 20.67
CA ASP A 316 -21.65 5.61 20.92
C ASP A 316 -21.56 6.81 21.88
N GLN A 317 -22.56 7.71 21.90
CA GLN A 317 -22.71 8.72 22.95
C GLN A 317 -23.31 8.15 24.25
N GLY A 318 -23.93 6.97 24.21
CA GLY A 318 -24.33 6.20 25.39
C GLY A 318 -23.22 5.30 25.98
N GLY A 319 -22.10 5.13 25.27
CA GLY A 319 -21.02 4.21 25.63
C GLY A 319 -19.63 4.85 25.80
N LYS A 320 -19.46 6.13 25.43
CA LYS A 320 -18.24 6.90 25.70
C LYS A 320 -18.60 8.15 26.48
N ALA A 321 -18.66 7.99 27.81
CA ALA A 321 -18.21 9.05 28.69
C ALA A 321 -16.78 9.39 28.28
N GLU A 322 -16.63 10.44 27.46
CA GLU A 322 -15.39 11.19 27.41
C GLU A 322 -15.17 11.76 28.81
N THR A 323 -14.35 11.05 29.58
CA THR A 323 -13.57 11.64 30.67
C THR A 323 -12.50 12.55 30.06
N GLY A 324 -12.94 13.67 29.47
CA GLY A 324 -12.25 14.93 29.73
C GLY A 324 -12.43 15.26 31.21
N PRO A 325 -11.59 16.11 31.84
CA PRO A 325 -11.66 16.35 33.27
C PRO A 325 -12.92 17.17 33.60
N ALA A 326 -14.08 16.53 33.58
CA ALA A 326 -15.27 17.00 34.24
C ALA A 326 -14.94 16.93 35.72
N ALA A 327 -14.75 18.10 36.33
CA ALA A 327 -14.49 18.21 37.75
C ALA A 327 -15.51 17.36 38.51
N GLU A 328 -15.01 16.46 39.34
CA GLU A 328 -15.78 15.43 40.06
C GLU A 328 -17.02 16.07 40.70
N TYR A 329 -18.20 15.44 40.58
CA TYR A 329 -19.44 15.98 41.15
C TYR A 329 -19.27 16.17 42.67
N GLY A 330 -19.30 17.43 43.13
CA GLY A 330 -18.96 17.80 44.52
C GLY A 330 -17.61 18.52 44.70
N SER A 331 -16.83 18.70 43.63
CA SER A 331 -15.59 19.50 43.62
C SER A 331 -15.86 21.01 43.61
N ALA A 332 -14.85 21.81 43.96
CA ALA A 332 -14.94 23.28 43.99
C ALA A 332 -15.31 23.86 42.61
N ASP A 333 -14.73 23.32 41.54
CA ASP A 333 -14.97 23.75 40.16
C ASP A 333 -16.39 23.41 39.69
N HIS A 334 -16.94 22.24 40.10
CA HIS A 334 -18.33 21.87 39.85
C HIS A 334 -19.33 22.85 40.50
N HIS A 335 -19.06 23.25 41.74
CA HIS A 335 -19.89 24.24 42.43
C HIS A 335 -19.79 25.65 41.82
N GLN A 336 -18.62 26.01 41.28
CA GLN A 336 -18.43 27.30 40.60
C GLN A 336 -19.17 27.35 39.26
N ALA A 337 -19.15 26.26 38.49
CA ALA A 337 -19.94 26.14 37.25
C ALA A 337 -21.46 26.16 37.53
N PHE A 338 -21.91 25.47 38.60
CA PHE A 338 -23.31 25.50 39.02
C PHE A 338 -23.76 26.90 39.46
N ALA A 339 -22.94 27.64 40.21
CA ALA A 339 -23.22 29.03 40.58
C ALA A 339 -23.30 29.94 39.33
N ALA A 340 -22.41 29.74 38.35
CA ALA A 340 -22.44 30.49 37.10
C ALA A 340 -23.72 30.22 36.27
N SER A 341 -24.23 28.99 36.24
CA SER A 341 -25.50 28.67 35.56
C SER A 341 -26.75 29.30 36.21
N LEU A 342 -26.65 29.71 37.48
CA LEU A 342 -27.74 30.34 38.22
C LEU A 342 -27.64 31.88 38.20
N ALA A 343 -26.54 32.44 37.68
CA ALA A 343 -26.38 33.87 37.51
C ALA A 343 -27.35 34.37 36.42
N GLY A 344 -28.22 35.32 36.78
CA GLY A 344 -29.24 35.90 35.89
C GLY A 344 -30.62 35.26 35.95
N THR A 345 -30.82 34.16 36.70
CA THR A 345 -32.13 33.48 36.83
C THR A 345 -32.70 33.50 38.27
N ALA A 346 -31.92 33.89 39.27
CA ALA A 346 -32.35 34.02 40.67
C ALA A 346 -31.59 35.12 41.44
N SER A 347 -32.15 35.62 42.55
CA SER A 347 -31.47 36.57 43.45
C SER A 347 -30.25 35.94 44.14
N GLU A 348 -29.27 36.76 44.50
CA GLU A 348 -27.97 36.30 45.02
C GLU A 348 -28.09 35.44 46.29
N GLU A 349 -29.06 35.75 47.16
CA GLU A 349 -29.37 34.97 48.37
C GLU A 349 -29.91 33.58 48.04
N ARG A 350 -30.70 33.46 46.95
CA ARG A 350 -31.28 32.20 46.48
C ARG A 350 -30.22 31.33 45.81
N VAL A 351 -29.27 31.95 45.10
CA VAL A 351 -28.09 31.27 44.54
C VAL A 351 -27.22 30.70 45.66
N LYS A 352 -26.94 31.49 46.70
CA LYS A 352 -26.19 31.03 47.88
C LYS A 352 -26.89 29.88 48.62
N GLY A 353 -28.21 29.95 48.79
CA GLY A 353 -29.00 28.88 49.39
C GLY A 353 -28.96 27.57 48.59
N ARG A 354 -29.06 27.64 47.26
CA ARG A 354 -28.97 26.45 46.38
C ARG A 354 -27.57 25.87 46.32
N LEU A 355 -26.54 26.70 46.38
CA LEU A 355 -25.15 26.24 46.41
C LEU A 355 -24.83 25.49 47.73
N ALA A 356 -25.38 25.95 48.85
CA ALA A 356 -25.24 25.26 50.14
C ALA A 356 -25.93 23.90 50.15
N ALA A 357 -27.12 23.79 49.54
CA ALA A 357 -27.82 22.52 49.37
C ALA A 357 -27.03 21.55 48.49
N ALA A 358 -26.52 22.03 47.34
CA ALA A 358 -25.71 21.22 46.42
C ALA A 358 -24.40 20.69 47.04
N ARG A 359 -23.80 21.42 48.00
CA ARG A 359 -22.65 20.95 48.77
C ARG A 359 -23.00 19.88 49.82
N SER A 360 -24.22 19.91 50.34
CA SER A 360 -24.68 18.95 51.35
C SER A 360 -25.14 17.63 50.74
N GLU A 361 -25.56 17.64 49.47
CA GLU A 361 -25.99 16.45 48.71
C GLU A 361 -24.81 15.90 47.89
N GLY A 362 -23.83 15.29 48.56
CA GLY A 362 -22.61 14.72 47.96
C GLY A 362 -22.84 13.48 47.09
N THR A 363 -23.97 13.35 46.42
CA THR A 363 -24.29 12.20 45.54
C THR A 363 -25.09 12.68 44.33
N HIS A 364 -24.72 12.22 43.14
CA HIS A 364 -25.27 12.69 41.87
C HIS A 364 -26.79 12.38 41.75
N PRO A 365 -27.63 13.26 41.17
CA PRO A 365 -29.07 13.05 41.08
C PRO A 365 -29.47 11.81 40.25
N SER A 366 -28.61 11.32 39.35
CA SER A 366 -28.86 10.07 38.61
C SER A 366 -28.84 8.81 39.49
N THR A 367 -28.22 8.87 40.67
CA THR A 367 -28.20 7.73 41.62
C THR A 367 -29.57 7.49 42.27
N ALA A 368 -30.48 8.48 42.21
CA ALA A 368 -31.85 8.37 42.71
C ALA A 368 -32.86 7.80 41.69
N LEU A 369 -32.44 7.57 40.44
CA LEU A 369 -33.33 7.21 39.33
C LEU A 369 -33.16 5.76 38.83
N VAL A 370 -32.56 4.85 39.61
CA VAL A 370 -32.53 3.41 39.28
C VAL A 370 -33.86 2.76 39.73
N PRO A 371 -34.81 2.43 38.83
CA PRO A 371 -36.06 1.79 39.19
C PRO A 371 -35.86 0.28 39.10
N GLY A 372 -35.52 -0.38 40.22
CA GLY A 372 -35.28 -1.83 40.15
C GLY A 372 -34.58 -2.44 41.36
N LYS A 373 -34.96 -2.08 42.59
CA LYS A 373 -34.66 -2.92 43.76
C LYS A 373 -35.69 -2.68 44.84
N ALA A 374 -36.51 -3.71 45.08
CA ALA A 374 -37.52 -3.73 46.14
C ALA A 374 -36.90 -3.45 47.52
N PRO A 375 -37.67 -2.86 48.46
CA PRO A 375 -37.14 -2.34 49.72
C PRO A 375 -36.65 -3.48 50.63
N ALA A 376 -35.35 -3.49 50.92
CA ALA A 376 -34.77 -4.36 51.93
C ALA A 376 -35.11 -3.82 53.33
N LYS A 377 -36.05 -4.52 53.98
CA LYS A 377 -36.43 -4.56 55.40
C LYS A 377 -35.61 -3.70 56.37
N ALA A 378 -36.34 -2.86 57.11
CA ALA A 378 -35.96 -2.33 58.40
C ALA A 378 -35.52 -3.46 59.36
N ARG A 379 -34.34 -3.31 59.93
CA ARG A 379 -33.89 -4.07 61.10
C ARG A 379 -33.38 -3.06 62.13
N ASN A 380 -34.25 -2.75 63.09
CA ASN A 380 -33.88 -2.05 64.31
C ASN A 380 -32.84 -2.88 65.08
N THR A 381 -31.70 -2.29 65.41
CA THR A 381 -30.95 -2.61 66.62
C THR A 381 -30.48 -1.33 67.29
N THR A 382 -30.89 -1.26 68.54
CA THR A 382 -30.83 -0.21 69.55
C THR A 382 -29.40 0.09 70.06
N SER A 383 -29.26 1.32 70.57
CA SER A 383 -28.56 1.75 71.81
C SER A 383 -27.04 1.91 71.89
N GLY A 384 -26.68 3.13 72.26
CA GLY A 384 -25.48 3.57 73.01
C GLY A 384 -25.27 5.08 72.79
N ALA A 385 -25.99 6.00 73.47
CA ALA A 385 -25.68 6.58 74.80
C ALA A 385 -24.20 6.98 74.94
N ALA A 386 -23.78 8.18 75.35
CA ALA A 386 -24.39 9.43 75.85
C ALA A 386 -23.35 10.54 75.54
N VAL A 387 -23.65 11.82 75.57
CA VAL A 387 -23.42 12.79 76.68
C VAL A 387 -23.45 14.13 75.92
N GLY A 388 -24.28 15.13 76.17
CA GLY A 388 -24.64 15.76 77.43
C GLY A 388 -24.27 17.24 77.32
N ALA A 389 -25.26 18.11 77.54
CA ALA A 389 -25.11 19.55 77.86
C ALA A 389 -24.46 20.44 76.77
N GLN A 390 -24.67 21.75 76.64
CA GLN A 390 -25.37 22.73 77.45
C GLN A 390 -25.58 23.99 76.59
N LYS A 391 -26.83 24.46 76.54
CA LYS A 391 -27.27 25.86 76.60
C LYS A 391 -26.18 26.96 76.71
N THR A 392 -26.10 27.84 75.71
CA THR A 392 -25.73 29.27 75.81
C THR A 392 -26.59 30.00 74.77
N ARG A 393 -27.60 30.83 75.06
CA ARG A 393 -27.76 32.04 75.88
C ARG A 393 -26.73 33.12 75.59
N ASN A 394 -27.21 34.07 74.78
CA ASN A 394 -26.97 35.51 74.80
C ASN A 394 -25.54 36.04 74.87
N GLY A 395 -25.18 36.76 73.81
CA GLY A 395 -24.89 38.19 73.93
C GLY A 395 -23.42 38.57 74.15
N PRO A 396 -23.08 39.84 73.84
CA PRO A 396 -21.81 40.16 73.18
C PRO A 396 -20.82 40.93 74.06
N SER A 397 -19.58 40.99 73.56
CA SER A 397 -18.57 42.05 73.72
C SER A 397 -18.00 42.31 75.12
N ARG A 398 -16.74 41.92 75.35
CA ARG A 398 -15.55 42.78 75.24
C ARG A 398 -14.29 41.96 75.46
#